data_AF-A0A8J3DDK9-F1
#
_entry.id   AF-A0A8J3DDK9-F1
#
_cell.length_a   1.000
_cell.length_b   1.000
_cell.length_c   1.000
_cell.angle_alpha   90.00
_cell.angle_beta   90.00
_cell.angle_gamma   90.00
#
_symmetry.space_group_name_H-M   'P 1'
#
loop_
_entity.id
_entity.type
_entity.pdbx_description
1 polymer ?
#
loop_
_entity_poly.entity_id
_entity_poly.type
_entity_poly.pdbx_seq_one_letter_code
_entity_poly.pdbx_strand_id
1 'polypeptide(L)'
;MKAPERKSPPNGEDLMQRSSLYQEFLAEREEILRHKWIESEKRGYDIGFERALLDWIRNHRDKWRSERRDSPDEPIEFPATKRARKRTNTRPPAIRRKK
;
A
#
# COMPACT_ATOMS: atom_id res chain seq x y z
N MET A 1 36.06 26.52 24.97
CA MET A 1 34.75 25.94 25.33
C MET A 1 33.77 26.29 24.21
N LYS A 2 33.28 25.31 23.45
CA LYS A 2 32.35 25.55 22.32
C LYS A 2 30.93 25.23 22.81
N ALA A 3 30.05 26.22 22.81
CA ALA A 3 28.67 26.08 23.27
C ALA A 3 27.90 25.09 22.37
N PRO A 4 26.97 24.28 22.92
CA PRO A 4 26.19 23.36 22.10
C PRO A 4 25.20 24.13 21.22
N GLU A 5 25.28 23.87 19.92
CA GLU A 5 24.37 24.37 18.89
C GLU A 5 22.93 23.98 19.26
N ARG A 6 22.09 24.97 19.57
CA ARG A 6 20.66 24.75 19.77
C ARG A 6 20.03 24.54 18.40
N LYS A 7 19.62 23.30 18.10
CA LYS A 7 18.79 23.01 16.93
C LYS A 7 17.51 23.85 17.05
N SER A 8 17.26 24.72 16.08
CA SER A 8 16.01 25.49 15.99
C SER A 8 14.81 24.54 16.12
N PRO A 9 13.71 24.96 16.77
CA PRO A 9 12.51 24.13 16.86
C PRO A 9 12.04 23.78 15.45
N PRO A 10 11.56 22.54 15.21
CA PRO A 10 11.05 22.13 13.91
C PRO A 10 9.97 23.12 13.49
N ASN A 11 10.10 23.65 12.28
CA ASN A 11 9.18 24.62 11.70
C ASN A 11 7.77 24.00 11.67
N GLY A 12 6.70 24.80 11.81
CA GLY A 12 5.32 24.27 11.88
C GLY A 12 4.93 23.39 10.68
N GLU A 13 5.48 23.72 9.51
CA GLU A 13 5.44 22.93 8.27
C GLU A 13 5.99 21.50 8.45
N ASP A 14 7.10 21.34 9.18
CA ASP A 14 7.77 20.05 9.40
C ASP A 14 6.95 19.15 10.35
N LEU A 15 6.25 19.76 11.31
CA LEU A 15 5.32 19.05 12.20
C LEU A 15 4.05 18.61 11.46
N MET A 16 3.52 19.45 10.57
CA MET A 16 2.41 19.09 9.70
C MET A 16 2.81 17.97 8.74
N GLN A 17 4.00 18.03 8.14
CA GLN A 17 4.53 16.99 7.25
C GLN A 17 4.74 15.65 7.95
N ARG A 18 5.08 15.67 9.24
CA ARG A 18 5.20 14.47 10.09
C ARG A 18 3.87 13.93 10.61
N SER A 19 2.78 14.68 10.46
CA SER A 19 1.46 14.23 10.91
C SER A 19 0.88 13.20 9.94
N SER A 20 0.23 12.15 10.46
CA SER A 20 -0.40 11.13 9.60
C SER A 20 -1.49 11.74 8.71
N LEU A 21 -2.12 12.83 9.16
CA LEU A 21 -3.15 13.54 8.39
C LEU A 21 -2.62 14.15 7.09
N TYR A 22 -1.42 14.75 7.11
CA TYR A 22 -0.82 15.28 5.89
C TYR A 22 -0.40 14.16 4.93
N GLN A 23 0.14 13.06 5.48
CA GLN A 23 0.48 11.88 4.68
C GLN A 23 -0.75 11.25 4.03
N GLU A 24 -1.85 11.13 4.78
CA GLU A 24 -3.15 10.68 4.26
C GLU A 24 -3.67 11.60 3.16
N PHE A 25 -3.54 12.92 3.32
CA PHE A 25 -3.91 13.88 2.29
C PHE A 25 -3.06 13.73 1.02
N LEU A 26 -1.74 13.55 1.15
CA LEU A 26 -0.87 13.31 0.00
C LEU A 26 -1.25 12.02 -0.73
N ALA A 27 -1.48 10.94 0.02
CA ALA A 27 -1.94 9.68 -0.54
C ALA A 27 -3.29 9.84 -1.25
N GLU A 28 -4.21 10.63 -0.69
CA GLU A 28 -5.54 10.91 -1.29
C GLU A 28 -5.37 11.62 -2.63
N ARG A 29 -4.53 12.66 -2.65
CA ARG A 29 -4.20 13.40 -3.87
C ARG A 29 -3.57 12.53 -4.94
N GLU A 30 -2.61 11.67 -4.58
CA GLU A 30 -1.99 10.73 -5.52
C GLU A 30 -3.01 9.76 -6.10
N GLU A 31 -3.95 9.28 -5.29
CA GLU A 31 -5.00 8.38 -5.77
C GLU A 31 -5.93 9.05 -6.78
N ILE A 32 -6.31 10.32 -6.52
CA ILE A 32 -7.11 11.11 -7.46
C ILE A 32 -6.36 11.31 -8.78
N LEU A 33 -5.05 11.54 -8.73
CA LEU A 33 -4.23 11.69 -9.93
C LEU A 33 -4.12 10.38 -10.73
N ARG A 34 -4.01 9.23 -10.06
CA ARG A 34 -4.08 7.92 -10.75
C ARG A 34 -5.43 7.70 -11.41
N HIS A 35 -6.52 7.99 -10.70
CA HIS A 35 -7.88 7.87 -11.24
C HIS A 35 -8.07 8.73 -12.48
N LYS A 36 -7.62 10.00 -12.41
CA LYS A 36 -7.61 10.92 -13.55
C LYS A 36 -6.90 10.30 -14.75
N TRP A 37 -5.69 9.76 -14.55
CA TRP A 37 -4.93 9.16 -15.65
C TRP A 37 -5.67 7.98 -16.28
N ILE A 38 -6.14 7.03 -15.47
CA ILE A 38 -6.86 5.83 -15.96
C ILE A 38 -8.12 6.23 -16.75
N GLU A 39 -8.87 7.20 -16.27
CA GLU A 39 -10.10 7.64 -16.93
C GLU A 39 -9.82 8.44 -18.20
N SER A 40 -8.73 9.23 -18.22
CA SER A 40 -8.26 9.91 -19.43
C SER A 40 -7.80 8.91 -20.50
N GLU A 41 -7.07 7.86 -20.13
CA GLU A 41 -6.66 6.78 -21.04
C GLU A 41 -7.89 6.07 -21.64
N LYS A 42 -8.90 5.76 -20.82
CA LYS A 42 -10.13 5.11 -21.28
C LYS A 42 -10.92 5.94 -22.29
N ARG A 43 -10.92 7.27 -22.13
CA ARG A 43 -11.67 8.18 -23.00
C ARG A 43 -10.89 8.67 -24.21
N GLY A 44 -9.57 8.49 -24.21
CA GLY A 44 -8.69 8.99 -25.26
C GLY A 44 -8.47 10.51 -25.22
N TYR A 45 -8.83 11.18 -24.12
CA TYR A 45 -8.56 12.60 -23.90
C TYR A 45 -8.48 12.91 -22.40
N ASP A 46 -7.80 14.00 -22.02
CA ASP A 46 -7.70 14.38 -20.62
C ASP A 46 -9.05 14.86 -20.05
N ILE A 47 -9.57 14.15 -19.04
CA ILE A 47 -10.83 14.53 -18.39
C ILE A 47 -10.71 15.74 -17.46
N GLY A 48 -9.47 16.10 -17.09
CA GLY A 48 -9.19 17.19 -16.15
C GLY A 48 -9.34 16.78 -14.68
N PHE A 49 -8.73 17.58 -13.80
CA PHE A 49 -8.64 17.26 -12.37
C PHE A 49 -9.99 17.36 -11.64
N GLU A 50 -10.76 18.43 -11.88
CA GLU A 50 -12.08 18.64 -11.25
C GLU A 50 -13.04 17.47 -11.51
N ARG A 51 -13.08 16.99 -12.76
CA ARG A 51 -13.95 15.88 -13.19
C ARG A 51 -13.53 14.59 -12.51
N ALA A 52 -12.23 14.31 -12.48
CA ALA A 52 -11.68 13.13 -11.82
C ALA A 52 -11.93 13.17 -10.31
N LEU A 53 -11.75 14.33 -9.67
CA LEU A 53 -11.99 14.53 -8.25
C LEU A 53 -13.43 14.23 -7.86
N LEU A 54 -14.40 14.81 -8.57
CA LEU A 54 -15.83 14.59 -8.29
C LEU A 54 -16.22 13.12 -8.46
N ASP A 55 -15.72 12.46 -9.50
CA ASP A 55 -15.99 11.04 -9.74
C ASP A 55 -15.34 10.14 -8.68
N TRP A 56 -14.10 10.46 -8.29
CA TRP A 56 -13.36 9.74 -7.25
C TRP A 56 -14.02 9.87 -5.87
N ILE A 57 -14.46 11.07 -5.48
CA ILE A 57 -15.16 11.30 -4.20
C ILE A 57 -16.44 10.47 -4.12
N ARG A 58 -17.19 10.34 -5.23
CA ARG A 58 -18.47 9.62 -5.25
C ARG A 58 -18.31 8.11 -5.17
N ASN A 59 -17.31 7.55 -5.84
CA ASN A 59 -17.28 6.10 -6.11
C ASN A 59 -16.10 5.35 -5.47
N HIS A 60 -15.01 6.05 -5.14
CA HIS A 60 -13.73 5.42 -4.77
C HIS A 60 -13.29 5.77 -3.36
N ARG A 61 -13.56 6.99 -2.90
CA ARG A 61 -13.03 7.55 -1.65
C ARG A 61 -13.34 6.72 -0.41
N ASP A 62 -14.60 6.32 -0.24
CA ASP A 62 -15.03 5.60 0.97
C ASP A 62 -14.35 4.23 1.07
N LYS A 63 -14.29 3.50 -0.06
CA LYS A 63 -13.59 2.23 -0.15
C LYS A 63 -12.09 2.38 0.15
N TRP A 64 -11.45 3.37 -0.46
CA TRP A 64 -10.03 3.67 -0.28
C TRP A 64 -9.67 4.07 1.16
N ARG A 65 -10.59 4.71 1.90
CA ARG A 65 -10.42 5.00 3.33
C ARG A 65 -10.62 3.75 4.19
N SER A 66 -11.62 2.93 3.89
CA SER A 66 -11.87 1.69 4.63
C SER A 66 -10.71 0.72 4.49
N GLU A 67 -10.17 0.51 3.29
CA GLU A 67 -9.04 -0.38 3.03
C GLU A 67 -7.77 -0.02 3.81
N ARG A 68 -7.56 1.27 4.14
CA ARG A 68 -6.44 1.72 4.97
C ARG A 68 -6.72 1.79 6.47
N ARG A 69 -7.99 1.79 6.87
CA ARG A 69 -8.37 1.62 8.28
C ARG A 69 -8.34 0.15 8.67
N ASP A 70 -8.71 -0.71 7.73
CA ASP A 70 -8.72 -2.16 7.88
C ASP A 70 -7.39 -2.81 7.49
N SER A 71 -6.38 -2.08 7.00
CA SER A 71 -5.02 -2.63 6.94
C SER A 71 -4.57 -2.83 8.39
N PRO A 72 -4.60 -4.06 8.92
CA PRO A 72 -3.99 -4.29 10.20
C PRO A 72 -2.52 -3.96 9.97
N ASP A 73 -1.92 -3.18 10.86
CA ASP A 73 -0.49 -3.28 11.09
C ASP A 73 -0.24 -4.75 11.48
N GLU A 74 -0.14 -5.64 10.50
CA GLU A 74 0.52 -6.92 10.66
C GLU A 74 1.96 -6.51 10.96
N PRO A 75 2.46 -6.74 12.19
CA PRO A 75 3.88 -6.65 12.44
C PRO A 75 4.54 -7.50 11.36
N ILE A 76 5.61 -7.01 10.75
CA ILE A 76 6.39 -7.77 9.77
C ILE A 76 6.98 -8.98 10.51
N GLU A 77 6.19 -10.02 10.71
CA GLU A 77 6.69 -11.36 10.97
C GLU A 77 7.21 -11.85 9.63
N PHE A 78 8.52 -11.70 9.48
CA PHE A 78 9.29 -12.38 8.46
C PHE A 78 8.78 -13.82 8.30
N PRO A 79 8.43 -14.28 7.10
CA PRO A 79 7.98 -15.66 6.93
C PRO A 79 9.17 -16.58 7.25
N ALA A 80 9.17 -17.13 8.47
CA ALA A 80 10.05 -18.20 8.86
C ALA A 80 9.69 -19.44 8.04
N THR A 81 10.26 -19.51 6.84
CA THR A 81 10.37 -20.68 5.97
C THR A 81 9.05 -21.33 5.57
N LYS A 82 8.89 -21.52 4.25
CA LYS A 82 7.95 -22.51 3.73
C LYS A 82 8.34 -23.87 4.31
N ARG A 83 7.71 -24.29 5.42
CA ARG A 83 7.85 -25.66 5.89
C ARG A 83 7.19 -26.53 4.83
N ALA A 84 8.05 -27.30 4.18
CA ALA A 84 7.74 -28.15 3.05
C ALA A 84 6.47 -28.98 3.27
N ARG A 85 5.72 -29.12 2.17
CA ARG A 85 4.55 -29.98 2.02
C ARG A 85 4.72 -31.33 2.74
N LYS A 86 3.63 -31.73 3.38
CA LYS A 86 3.39 -33.02 4.04
C LYS A 86 4.02 -34.18 3.26
N ARG A 87 4.98 -34.90 3.86
CA ARG A 87 5.39 -36.24 3.41
C ARG A 87 4.20 -37.18 3.63
N THR A 88 3.40 -37.44 2.60
CA THR A 88 2.49 -38.58 2.61
C THR A 88 3.34 -39.84 2.50
N ASN A 89 3.37 -40.64 3.56
CA ASN A 89 3.97 -41.97 3.56
C ASN A 89 3.06 -42.92 2.77
N THR A 90 3.26 -43.02 1.46
CA THR A 90 2.64 -44.05 0.63
C THR A 90 3.74 -44.93 0.06
N ARG A 91 3.78 -46.15 0.56
CA ARG A 91 4.70 -47.23 0.19
C ARG A 91 4.36 -47.69 -1.25
N PRO A 92 5.26 -47.60 -2.24
CA PRO A 92 5.00 -48.20 -3.56
C PRO A 92 5.13 -49.74 -3.46
N PRO A 93 4.24 -50.53 -4.11
CA PRO A 93 4.37 -51.97 -4.16
C PRO A 93 5.59 -52.39 -5.00
N ALA A 94 6.30 -53.41 -4.53
CA ALA A 94 7.47 -53.99 -5.18
C ALA A 94 7.09 -54.58 -6.55
N ILE A 95 7.71 -54.09 -7.62
CA ILE A 95 7.63 -54.72 -8.95
C ILE A 95 8.79 -55.70 -9.10
N ARG A 96 8.40 -56.96 -9.23
CA ARG A 96 9.18 -58.19 -9.37
C ARG A 96 9.95 -58.19 -10.71
N ARG A 97 11.28 -58.29 -10.65
CA ARG A 97 12.13 -58.58 -11.83
C ARG A 97 11.76 -59.93 -12.43
N LYS A 98 11.50 -59.99 -13.74
CA LYS A 98 11.40 -61.23 -14.53
C LYS A 98 12.46 -61.21 -15.64
N LYS A 99 13.16 -62.35 -15.72
CA LYS A 99 14.15 -62.82 -16.70
C LYS A 99 15.53 -62.18 -16.66
#